data_AF-A0A7C6Z0Q2-F1
#
_entry.id   AF-A0A7C6Z0Q2-F1
#
_cell.length_a   1.000
_cell.length_b   1.000
_cell.length_c   1.000
_cell.angle_alpha   90.00
_cell.angle_beta   90.00
_cell.angle_gamma   90.00
#
_symmetry.space_group_name_H-M   'P 1'
#
loop_
_entity.id
_entity.type
_entity.pdbx_description
1 polymer ?
#
loop_
_entity_poly.entity_id
_entity_poly.type
_entity_poly.pdbx_seq_one_letter_code
_entity_poly.pdbx_strand_id
1 'polypeptide(L)'
;MKKINFNYSKSYNFVKEYEVLQFSNFVKETHEMLHNKTGTGSEFLGWLDLPLNFSKDEFERIKRAAAKIKSDSQALVVIGIG
;
A
#
# COMPACT_ATOMS: atom_id res chain seq x y z
N MET A 1 -3.60 10.84 -15.46
CA MET A 1 -2.38 11.52 -14.97
C MET A 1 -1.66 10.61 -13.97
N LYS A 2 -0.36 10.34 -14.15
CA LYS A 2 0.45 9.65 -13.12
C LYS A 2 0.67 10.61 -11.95
N LYS A 3 0.17 10.28 -10.75
CA LYS A 3 0.31 11.09 -9.53
C LYS A 3 1.68 10.95 -8.85
N ILE A 4 2.44 9.93 -9.22
CA ILE A 4 3.79 9.63 -8.74
C ILE A 4 4.69 9.26 -9.92
N ASN A 5 5.94 9.68 -9.89
CA ASN A 5 6.95 9.37 -10.91
C ASN A 5 8.14 8.66 -10.24
N PHE A 6 8.53 7.52 -10.81
CA PHE A 6 9.76 6.82 -10.45
C PHE A 6 10.80 7.07 -11.54
N ASN A 7 11.94 7.64 -11.16
CA ASN A 7 13.05 7.93 -12.06
C ASN A 7 14.35 7.39 -11.45
N TYR A 8 14.92 6.37 -12.09
CA TYR A 8 16.17 5.74 -11.68
C TYR A 8 17.36 6.16 -12.55
N SER A 9 17.27 7.26 -13.30
CA SER A 9 18.34 7.69 -14.22
C SER A 9 19.70 7.90 -13.58
N LYS A 10 19.72 8.29 -12.30
CA LYS A 10 20.97 8.45 -11.53
C LYS A 10 21.68 7.12 -11.26
N SER A 11 21.02 5.98 -11.41
CA SER A 11 21.65 4.66 -11.23
C SER A 11 22.18 4.05 -12.53
N TYR A 12 22.05 4.71 -13.70
CA TYR A 12 22.44 4.14 -15.00
C TYR A 12 23.93 3.80 -15.13
N ASN A 13 24.79 4.42 -14.33
CA ASN A 13 26.21 4.07 -14.26
C ASN A 13 26.46 2.71 -13.59
N PHE A 14 25.49 2.21 -12.83
CA PHE A 14 25.59 1.00 -12.01
C PHE A 14 24.60 -0.10 -12.41
N VAL A 15 23.46 0.27 -13.00
CA VAL A 15 22.39 -0.64 -13.42
C VAL A 15 21.97 -0.30 -14.83
N LYS A 16 22.10 -1.25 -15.77
CA LYS A 16 21.66 -1.07 -17.15
C LYS A 16 20.20 -1.49 -17.31
N GLU A 17 19.54 -0.90 -18.31
CA GLU A 17 18.13 -1.18 -18.60
C GLU A 17 17.87 -2.67 -18.87
N TYR A 18 18.74 -3.33 -19.62
CA TYR A 18 18.58 -4.75 -19.92
C TYR A 18 18.62 -5.63 -18.66
N GLU A 19 19.38 -5.24 -17.63
CA GLU A 19 19.45 -5.97 -16.36
C GLU A 19 18.11 -5.91 -15.64
N VAL A 20 17.45 -4.75 -15.66
CA VAL A 20 16.08 -4.60 -15.12
C VAL A 20 15.09 -5.45 -15.92
N LEU A 21 15.20 -5.45 -17.25
CA LEU A 21 14.30 -6.21 -18.13
C LEU A 21 14.44 -7.73 -17.95
N GLN A 22 15.61 -8.23 -17.56
CA GLN A 22 15.81 -9.64 -17.24
C GLN A 22 14.97 -10.12 -16.04
N PHE A 23 14.55 -9.21 -15.14
CA PHE A 23 13.66 -9.54 -14.03
C PHE A 23 12.17 -9.62 -14.43
N SER A 24 11.80 -9.31 -15.67
CA SER A 24 10.39 -9.22 -16.10
C SER A 24 9.56 -10.47 -15.76
N ASN A 25 10.09 -11.67 -16.00
CA ASN A 25 9.39 -12.91 -15.68
C ASN A 25 9.18 -13.09 -14.16
N PHE A 26 10.21 -12.83 -13.35
CA PHE A 26 10.10 -12.89 -11.89
C PHE A 26 9.10 -11.87 -11.34
N VAL A 27 9.09 -10.65 -11.89
CA VAL A 27 8.12 -9.61 -11.53
C VAL A 27 6.70 -10.07 -11.88
N LYS A 28 6.50 -10.67 -13.06
CA LYS A 28 5.20 -11.19 -13.49
C LYS A 28 4.71 -12.30 -12.56
N GLU A 29 5.55 -13.29 -12.26
CA GLU A 29 5.21 -14.38 -11.34
C GLU A 29 4.87 -13.84 -9.95
N THR A 30 5.68 -12.91 -9.42
CA THR A 30 5.43 -12.28 -8.12
C THR A 30 4.12 -11.49 -8.11
N HIS A 31 3.80 -10.79 -9.20
CA HIS A 31 2.52 -10.10 -9.35
C HIS A 31 1.34 -11.08 -9.31
N GLU A 32 1.43 -12.19 -10.04
CA GLU A 32 0.41 -13.24 -10.02
C GLU A 32 0.28 -13.86 -8.62
N MET A 33 1.38 -14.12 -7.91
CA MET A 33 1.36 -14.63 -6.54
C MET A 33 0.60 -13.70 -5.58
N LEU A 34 0.87 -12.39 -5.65
CA LEU A 34 0.20 -11.39 -4.81
C LEU A 34 -1.31 -11.38 -5.07
N HIS A 35 -1.73 -11.29 -6.33
CA HIS A 35 -3.15 -11.19 -6.67
C HIS A 35 -3.91 -12.51 -6.54
N ASN A 36 -3.24 -13.65 -6.73
CA ASN A 36 -3.83 -14.98 -6.51
C ASN A 36 -3.68 -15.47 -5.06
N LYS A 37 -3.07 -14.66 -4.18
CA LYS A 37 -2.85 -14.96 -2.75
C LYS A 37 -2.15 -16.30 -2.53
N THR A 38 -1.09 -16.54 -3.29
CA THR A 38 -0.21 -17.71 -3.14
C THR A 38 1.16 -17.33 -2.59
N GLY A 39 1.95 -18.33 -2.20
CA GLY A 39 3.26 -18.11 -1.58
C GLY A 39 3.20 -17.89 -0.07
N THR A 40 4.38 -17.68 0.53
CA THR A 40 4.52 -17.52 1.98
C THR A 40 3.93 -16.19 2.45
N GLY A 41 3.07 -16.23 3.48
CA GLY A 41 2.47 -15.05 4.08
C GLY A 41 1.26 -14.50 3.32
N SER A 42 0.68 -15.27 2.39
CA SER A 42 -0.44 -14.82 1.56
C SER A 42 -1.72 -14.54 2.35
N GLU A 43 -1.82 -15.05 3.57
CA GLU A 43 -2.88 -14.75 4.53
C GLU A 43 -2.89 -13.28 5.00
N PHE A 44 -1.80 -12.53 4.82
CA PHE A 44 -1.66 -11.13 5.25
C PHE A 44 -1.78 -10.11 4.11
N LEU A 45 -2.32 -10.49 2.95
CA LEU A 45 -2.44 -9.63 1.77
C LEU A 45 -3.70 -8.75 1.74
N GLY A 46 -4.38 -8.55 2.87
CA GLY A 46 -5.60 -7.74 2.96
C GLY A 46 -5.43 -6.28 2.48
N TRP A 47 -4.20 -5.75 2.53
CA TRP A 47 -3.86 -4.40 2.10
C TRP A 47 -3.93 -4.18 0.58
N LEU A 48 -3.82 -5.23 -0.25
CA LEU A 48 -3.83 -5.11 -1.71
C LEU A 48 -5.16 -4.52 -2.22
N ASP A 49 -6.27 -5.05 -1.70
CA ASP A 49 -7.61 -4.67 -2.14
C ASP A 49 -8.26 -3.65 -1.22
N LEU A 50 -7.65 -3.32 -0.07
CA LEU A 50 -8.21 -2.42 0.94
C LEU A 50 -8.67 -1.07 0.36
N PRO A 51 -7.93 -0.39 -0.53
CA PRO A 51 -8.39 0.88 -1.10
C PRO A 51 -9.70 0.78 -1.90
N LEU A 52 -10.02 -0.40 -2.42
CA LEU A 52 -11.22 -0.68 -3.22
C LEU A 52 -12.34 -1.27 -2.36
N ASN A 53 -11.99 -2.13 -1.39
CA ASN A 53 -12.89 -3.01 -0.66
C ASN A 53 -12.93 -2.75 0.85
N PHE A 54 -12.60 -1.55 1.31
CA PHE A 54 -12.77 -1.17 2.72
C PHE A 54 -14.25 -1.15 3.16
N SER A 55 -14.49 -1.34 4.46
CA SER A 55 -15.83 -1.20 5.04
C SER A 55 -16.29 0.26 5.06
N LYS A 56 -17.26 0.60 4.21
CA LYS A 56 -17.84 1.95 4.16
C LYS A 56 -18.55 2.33 5.46
N ASP A 57 -19.22 1.38 6.10
CA ASP A 57 -19.90 1.61 7.38
C ASP A 57 -18.92 1.93 8.50
N GLU A 58 -17.79 1.21 8.54
CA GLU A 58 -16.70 1.52 9.47
C GLU A 58 -16.08 2.87 9.18
N PHE A 59 -15.83 3.19 7.90
CA PHE A 59 -15.29 4.49 7.50
C PHE A 59 -16.18 5.65 7.96
N GLU A 60 -17.51 5.51 7.85
CA GLU A 60 -18.45 6.51 8.35
C GLU A 60 -18.48 6.58 9.89
N ARG A 61 -18.33 5.45 10.60
CA ARG A 61 -18.16 5.47 12.06
C ARG A 61 -16.89 6.21 12.48
N ILE A 62 -15.77 6.00 11.77
CA ILE A 62 -14.49 6.70 12.02
C ILE A 62 -14.68 8.21 11.85
N LYS A 63 -15.33 8.66 10.78
CA LYS A 63 -15.63 10.08 10.57
C LYS A 63 -16.48 10.69 11.69
N ARG A 64 -17.53 9.99 12.13
CA ARG A 64 -18.37 10.44 13.25
C ARG A 64 -17.58 10.54 14.55
N ALA A 65 -16.75 9.55 14.86
CA ALA A 65 -15.88 9.57 16.03
C ALA A 65 -14.90 10.75 15.98
N ALA A 66 -14.27 10.99 14.82
CA ALA A 66 -13.36 12.11 14.62
C ALA A 66 -14.07 13.47 14.81
N ALA A 67 -15.29 13.62 14.30
CA ALA A 67 -16.08 14.84 14.49
C ALA A 67 -16.42 15.08 15.97
N LYS A 68 -16.78 14.02 16.71
CA LYS A 68 -17.04 14.09 18.15
C LYS A 68 -15.80 14.52 18.92
N ILE A 69 -14.67 13.82 18.75
CA ILE A 69 -13.40 14.13 19.43
C ILE A 69 -13.01 15.58 19.18
N LYS A 70 -13.12 16.05 17.93
CA LYS A 70 -12.80 17.44 17.59
C LYS A 70 -13.71 18.46 18.32
N SER A 71 -14.97 18.11 18.59
CA SER A 71 -15.93 19.01 19.23
C SER A 71 -15.76 19.13 20.75
N ASP A 72 -15.23 18.08 21.40
CA ASP A 72 -15.19 18.00 22.87
C ASP A 72 -13.78 17.79 23.46
N SER A 73 -12.74 17.75 22.63
CA SER A 73 -11.36 17.52 23.06
C SER A 73 -10.40 18.57 22.51
N GLN A 74 -9.44 19.01 23.33
CA GLN A 74 -8.36 19.92 22.92
C GLN A 74 -7.17 19.18 22.29
N ALA A 75 -7.00 17.89 22.59
CA ALA A 75 -5.91 17.06 22.09
C ALA A 75 -6.39 15.61 21.92
N LEU A 76 -5.75 14.88 21.01
CA LEU A 76 -5.91 13.43 20.82
C LEU A 76 -4.58 12.75 21.13
N VAL A 77 -4.58 11.83 22.09
CA VAL A 77 -3.42 10.99 22.39
C VAL A 77 -3.62 9.63 21.74
N VAL A 78 -2.75 9.29 20.79
CA VAL A 78 -2.73 7.96 20.16
C VAL A 78 -1.69 7.12 20.89
N ILE A 79 -2.11 6.00 21.47
CA ILE A 79 -1.23 5.07 22.18
C ILE A 79 -0.99 3.87 21.26
N GLY A 80 0.23 3.71 20.79
CA GLY A 80 0.63 2.60 19.92
C GLY A 80 2.15 2.50 19.76
N ILE A 81 2.60 1.29 19.47
CA ILE A 81 3.94 0.98 18.95
C ILE A 81 3.73 0.15 17.68
N GLY A 82 4.73 0.15 16.79
CA GLY A 82 4.65 -0.42 15.44
C GLY A 82 3.99 -1.79 15.33
#